data_AF-A0A929UUB6-F1
#
_entry.id   AF-A0A929UUB6-F1
#
_cell.length_a   1.000
_cell.length_b   1.000
_cell.length_c   1.000
_cell.angle_alpha   90.00
_cell.angle_beta   90.00
_cell.angle_gamma   90.00
#
_symmetry.space_group_name_H-M   'P 1'
#
loop_
_entity.id
_entity.type
_entity.pdbx_description
1 polymer ?
#
loop_
_entity_poly.entity_id
_entity_poly.type
_entity_poly.pdbx_seq_one_letter_code
_entity_poly.pdbx_strand_id
1 'polypeptide(L)' 'KALKQSGIFEVLSGVLVGKPMDERYAKEYQEILPEVIDNPSLPIVFNLNVGHATPRAIIPYGIMAKVDVSAQRISF' A
#
# COMPACT_ATOMS: atom_id res chain seq x y z
N LYS A 1 -10.92 -2.64 10.81
CA LYS A 1 -12.08 -3.25 10.11
C LYS A 1 -12.95 -2.25 9.33
N ALA A 2 -12.96 -0.95 9.65
CA ALA A 2 -13.80 0.05 8.97
C ALA A 2 -13.67 0.05 7.43
N LEU A 3 -12.44 0.06 6.88
CA LEU A 3 -12.24 0.01 5.42
C LEU A 3 -12.81 -1.28 4.80
N LYS A 4 -12.54 -2.45 5.41
CA LYS A 4 -13.12 -3.73 4.96
C LYS A 4 -14.65 -3.69 4.92
N GLN A 5 -15.29 -3.09 5.93
CA GLN A 5 -16.76 -2.97 6.00
C GLN A 5 -17.36 -2.10 4.89
N SER A 6 -16.58 -1.21 4.28
CA SER A 6 -17.04 -0.43 3.12
C SER A 6 -17.07 -1.22 1.82
N GLY A 7 -16.51 -2.43 1.78
CA GLY A 7 -16.38 -3.24 0.56
C GLY A 7 -15.27 -2.78 -0.38
N ILE A 8 -14.45 -1.79 0.01
CA ILE A 8 -13.44 -1.21 -0.88
C ILE A 8 -12.39 -2.23 -1.38
N PHE A 9 -12.03 -3.22 -0.57
CA PHE A 9 -11.05 -4.25 -0.96
C PHE A 9 -11.55 -5.22 -2.03
N GLU A 10 -12.84 -5.21 -2.37
CA GLU A 10 -13.42 -6.02 -3.45
C GLU A 10 -13.30 -5.34 -4.82
N VAL A 11 -13.02 -4.03 -4.86
CA VAL A 11 -13.05 -3.23 -6.10
C VAL A 11 -11.72 -2.54 -6.45
N LEU A 12 -10.77 -2.49 -5.51
CA LEU A 12 -9.43 -1.95 -5.78
C LEU A 12 -8.61 -2.89 -6.67
N SER A 13 -7.70 -2.32 -7.46
CA SER A 13 -6.72 -3.10 -8.23
C SER A 13 -5.46 -3.46 -7.43
N GLY A 14 -5.26 -2.85 -6.26
CA GLY A 14 -4.14 -3.10 -5.37
C GLY A 14 -4.07 -2.09 -4.23
N VAL A 15 -3.20 -2.34 -3.25
CA VAL A 15 -2.96 -1.47 -2.10
C VAL A 15 -1.49 -1.09 -2.04
N LEU A 16 -1.20 0.21 -1.97
CA LEU A 16 0.14 0.74 -1.72
C LEU A 16 0.21 1.26 -0.28
N VAL A 17 1.18 0.79 0.48
CA VAL A 17 1.36 1.16 1.90
C VAL A 17 2.70 1.85 2.08
N GLY A 18 2.65 3.08 2.57
CA GLY A 18 3.85 3.85 2.91
C GLY A 18 4.64 3.24 4.07
N LYS A 19 5.95 3.48 4.08
CA LYS A 19 6.83 3.18 5.20
C LYS A 19 6.32 3.91 6.46
N PRO A 20 6.12 3.21 7.60
CA PRO A 20 5.80 3.86 8.87
C PRO A 20 6.89 4.84 9.29
N MET A 21 6.52 5.93 9.96
CA MET A 21 7.51 6.86 10.52
C MET A 21 8.41 6.13 11.51
N ASP A 22 9.72 6.35 11.38
CA ASP A 22 10.77 5.69 12.17
C ASP A 22 10.72 4.14 12.11
N GLU A 23 10.10 3.58 11.06
CA GLU A 23 9.85 2.14 10.90
C GLU A 23 9.11 1.50 12.09
N ARG A 24 8.42 2.32 12.89
CA ARG A 24 7.69 1.87 14.06
C ARG A 24 6.58 0.90 13.64
N TYR A 25 6.60 -0.29 14.23
CA TYR A 25 5.67 -1.39 13.95
C TYR A 25 5.67 -1.90 12.49
N ALA A 26 6.75 -1.68 11.73
CA ALA A 26 6.78 -2.04 10.32
C ALA A 26 6.54 -3.54 10.09
N LYS A 27 7.13 -4.40 10.93
CA LYS A 27 6.95 -5.86 10.85
C LYS A 27 5.51 -6.26 11.19
N GLU A 28 4.98 -5.71 12.27
CA GLU A 28 3.63 -5.99 12.75
C GLU A 28 2.59 -5.55 11.70
N TYR A 29 2.76 -4.39 11.08
CA TYR A 29 1.88 -3.96 9.99
C TYR A 29 2.00 -4.88 8.77
N GLN A 30 3.21 -5.27 8.38
CA GLN A 30 3.42 -6.20 7.28
C GLN A 30 2.73 -7.55 7.53
N GLU A 31 2.72 -8.03 8.78
CA GLU A 31 2.06 -9.28 9.19
C GLU A 31 0.52 -9.15 9.20
N ILE A 32 -0.05 -8.07 9.74
CA ILE A 32 -1.52 -7.96 9.84
C ILE A 32 -2.21 -7.54 8.53
N LEU A 33 -1.50 -6.91 7.60
CA LEU A 33 -2.11 -6.35 6.39
C LEU A 33 -2.86 -7.41 5.55
N PRO A 34 -2.27 -8.59 5.25
CA PRO A 34 -2.98 -9.66 4.56
C PRO A 34 -4.20 -10.17 5.34
N GLU A 35 -4.12 -10.26 6.68
CA GLU A 35 -5.22 -10.75 7.53
C GLU A 35 -6.40 -9.77 7.59
N VAL A 36 -6.11 -8.46 7.63
CA VAL A 36 -7.15 -7.43 7.71
C VAL A 36 -7.79 -7.16 6.36
N ILE A 37 -7.01 -7.22 5.27
CA ILE A 37 -7.53 -7.07 3.90
C ILE A 37 -8.32 -8.31 3.51
N ASP A 38 -7.80 -9.50 3.82
CA ASP A 38 -8.49 -10.79 3.64
C ASP A 38 -9.00 -11.01 2.21
N ASN A 39 -8.23 -10.53 1.24
CA ASN A 39 -8.46 -10.77 -0.18
C ASN A 39 -7.14 -11.23 -0.81
N PRO A 40 -6.93 -12.55 -0.96
CA PRO A 40 -5.68 -13.10 -1.51
C PRO A 40 -5.37 -12.68 -2.94
N SER A 41 -6.36 -12.19 -3.70
CA SER A 41 -6.20 -11.74 -5.08
C SER A 41 -5.79 -10.27 -5.19
N LEU A 42 -5.91 -9.49 -4.10
CA LEU A 42 -5.58 -8.07 -4.08
C LEU A 42 -4.10 -7.87 -3.74
N PRO A 43 -3.26 -7.39 -4.68
CA PRO A 43 -1.84 -7.20 -4.41
C PRO A 43 -1.60 -6.07 -3.41
N ILE A 44 -0.66 -6.28 -2.50
CA ILE A 44 -0.23 -5.30 -1.49
C ILE A 44 1.26 -5.02 -1.70
N VAL A 45 1.63 -3.76 -1.90
CA VAL A 45 3.03 -3.31 -1.92
C VAL A 45 3.26 -2.45 -0.69
N PHE A 46 4.17 -2.92 0.17
CA PHE A 46 4.53 -2.26 1.40
C PHE A 46 5.86 -1.49 1.25
N ASN A 47 6.13 -0.59 2.19
CA ASN A 47 7.41 0.12 2.34
C ASN A 47 7.71 1.22 1.30
N LEU A 48 6.71 1.90 0.76
CA LEU A 48 6.92 3.03 -0.15
C LEU A 48 7.43 4.27 0.63
N ASN A 49 8.31 5.08 0.02
CA ASN A 49 8.72 6.39 0.54
C ASN A 49 7.63 7.46 0.38
N VAL A 50 6.42 7.19 0.87
CA VAL A 50 5.25 8.08 0.84
C VAL A 50 4.63 8.13 2.24
N GLY A 51 4.12 9.28 2.65
CA GLY A 51 3.55 9.49 3.98
C GLY A 51 4.48 10.25 4.92
N HIS A 52 4.55 9.84 6.18
CA HIS A 52 5.22 10.61 7.24
C HIS A 52 6.74 10.40 7.29
N ALA A 53 7.22 9.19 6.93
CA ALA A 53 8.65 8.89 6.86
C ALA A 53 9.37 9.77 5.83
N THR A 54 10.69 9.89 5.95
CA THR A 54 11.54 10.65 5.02
C THR A 54 12.56 9.74 4.34
N PRO A 55 12.99 10.03 3.09
CA PRO A 55 12.48 11.07 2.17
C PRO A 55 11.05 10.77 1.67
N ARG A 56 10.37 11.77 1.08
CA ARG A 56 8.97 11.68 0.61
C ARG A 56 8.88 11.87 -0.91
N ALA A 57 8.33 10.87 -1.60
CA ALA A 57 7.90 10.98 -2.98
C ALA A 57 6.52 11.63 -3.07
N ILE A 58 6.26 12.28 -4.21
CA ILE A 58 4.94 12.81 -4.57
C ILE A 58 4.21 11.76 -5.40
N ILE A 59 2.96 11.44 -5.03
CA ILE A 59 2.10 10.54 -5.79
C ILE A 59 0.97 11.38 -6.39
N PRO A 60 0.90 11.53 -7.72
CA PRO A 60 -0.24 12.17 -8.36
C PRO A 60 -1.51 11.33 -8.17
N TYR A 61 -2.63 11.98 -7.87
CA TYR A 61 -3.94 11.34 -7.75
C TYR A 61 -4.79 11.57 -9.00
N GLY A 62 -5.68 10.63 -9.28
CA GLY A 62 -6.62 10.73 -10.40
C GLY A 62 -6.03 10.40 -11.78
N ILE A 63 -4.83 9.83 -11.83
CA ILE A 63 -4.20 9.38 -13.07
C ILE A 63 -3.89 7.88 -13.01
N MET A 64 -3.80 7.26 -14.18
CA MET A 64 -3.44 5.84 -14.28
C MET A 64 -2.00 5.63 -13.79
N ALA A 65 -1.79 4.58 -13.02
CA ALA A 65 -0.47 4.18 -12.57
C ALA A 65 -0.24 2.69 -12.89
N LYS A 66 0.99 2.36 -13.28
CA LYS A 66 1.46 0.97 -13.39
C LYS A 66 2.49 0.72 -12.30
N VAL A 67 2.26 -0.34 -11.53
CA VAL A 67 3.17 -0.80 -10.46
C VAL A 67 3.88 -2.05 -10.94
N ASP A 68 5.21 -1.98 -10.99
CA ASP A 68 6.10 -3.10 -11.35
C ASP A 68 6.98 -3.40 -10.14
N VAL A 69 6.66 -4.48 -9.43
CA VAL A 69 7.37 -4.87 -8.20
C VAL A 69 8.75 -5.45 -8.52
N SER A 70 8.90 -6.17 -9.64
CA SER A 70 10.18 -6.72 -10.07
C SER A 70 11.18 -5.63 -10.42
N ALA A 71 10.72 -4.57 -11.11
CA ALA A 71 11.54 -3.40 -11.42
C ALA A 71 11.56 -2.33 -10.31
N GLN A 72 10.82 -2.54 -9.21
CA GLN A 72 10.61 -1.57 -8.13
C GLN A 72 10.21 -0.17 -8.63
N ARG A 73 9.26 -0.11 -9.58
CA ARG A 73 8.89 1.13 -10.27
C ARG A 73 7.39 1.35 -10.29
N ILE A 74 6.99 2.58 -10.00
CA ILE A 74 5.64 3.10 -10.25
C ILE A 74 5.76 4.15 -11.35
N SER A 75 5.06 3.94 -12.46
CA SER A 75 4.99 4.91 -13.57
C SER A 75 3.57 5.43 -13.72
N PHE A 76 3.44 6.70 -14.08
CA PHE A 76 2.19 7.41 -14.28
C PHE A 76 2.09 7.96 -15.71
#